data_AF-A0A5C1Y664-F1
#
_entry.id   AF-A0A5C1Y664-F1
#
_cell.length_a   1.000
_cell.length_b   1.000
_cell.length_c   1.000
_cell.angle_alpha   90.00
_cell.angle_beta   90.00
_cell.angle_gamma   90.00
#
_symmetry.space_group_name_H-M   'P 1'
#
loop_
_entity.id
_entity.type
_entity.pdbx_description
1 polymer ?
#
loop_
_entity_poly.entity_id
_entity_poly.type
_entity_poly.pdbx_seq_one_letter_code
_entity_poly.pdbx_strand_id
1 'polypeptide(L)'
;MVIAYWIVAGITAALFLAAGIIKLVRPKDALATTMRWVEDFSQPQVRLIAAAEVLGALGLVLPIATGIVPILAPIAAVALAVLMVGAAVTHLRRHEPPIPLVLLALATASAVLGFLLVFS
;
A
#
# COMPACT_ATOMS: atom_id res chain seq x y z
N MET A 1 5.23 -11.44 -18.52
CA MET A 1 4.63 -10.93 -17.27
C MET A 1 5.65 -10.42 -16.26
N VAL A 2 6.84 -11.03 -16.18
CA VAL A 2 7.94 -10.61 -15.28
C VAL A 2 8.25 -9.10 -15.33
N ILE A 3 8.55 -8.55 -16.52
CA ILE A 3 8.91 -7.12 -16.66
C ILE A 3 7.75 -6.21 -16.21
N ALA A 4 6.53 -6.51 -16.66
CA ALA A 4 5.34 -5.76 -16.28
C ALA A 4 5.12 -5.78 -14.75
N TYR A 5 5.28 -6.94 -14.12
CA TYR A 5 5.22 -7.08 -12.67
C TYR A 5 6.25 -6.17 -11.99
N TRP A 6 7.52 -6.25 -12.39
CA TRP A 6 8.58 -5.46 -11.76
C TRP A 6 8.38 -3.94 -11.89
N ILE A 7 7.84 -3.48 -13.01
CA ILE A 7 7.50 -2.06 -13.19
C ILE A 7 6.35 -1.67 -12.26
N VAL A 8 5.22 -2.38 -12.34
CA VAL A 8 4.00 -2.00 -11.60
C VAL A 8 4.18 -2.22 -10.10
N ALA A 9 4.65 -3.39 -9.68
CA ALA A 9 4.92 -3.71 -8.28
C ALA A 9 6.07 -2.88 -7.71
N GLY A 10 7.10 -2.57 -8.49
CA GLY A 10 8.19 -1.70 -8.06
C GLY A 10 7.72 -0.27 -7.75
N ILE A 11 6.90 0.31 -8.65
CA ILE A 11 6.28 1.63 -8.42
C ILE A 11 5.35 1.58 -7.20
N THR A 12 4.50 0.56 -7.12
CA THR A 12 3.56 0.36 -6.01
C THR A 12 4.31 0.28 -4.68
N ALA A 13 5.34 -0.57 -4.60
CA ALA A 13 6.16 -0.72 -3.41
C ALA A 13 6.86 0.59 -3.03
N ALA A 14 7.45 1.32 -3.99
CA ALA A 14 8.11 2.60 -3.70
C ALA A 14 7.14 3.63 -3.09
N LEU A 15 5.94 3.77 -3.64
CA LEU A 15 4.92 4.70 -3.16
C LEU A 15 4.44 4.33 -1.74
N PHE A 16 4.12 3.06 -1.50
CA PHE A 16 3.69 2.60 -0.17
C PHE A 16 4.79 2.65 0.87
N LEU A 17 6.03 2.31 0.49
CA LEU A 17 7.17 2.38 1.38
C LEU A 17 7.44 3.83 1.81
N ALA A 18 7.43 4.77 0.86
CA ALA A 18 7.60 6.19 1.16
C ALA A 18 6.47 6.71 2.07
N ALA A 19 5.21 6.44 1.70
CA ALA A 19 4.04 6.87 2.48
C ALA A 19 4.04 6.28 3.90
N GLY A 20 4.30 4.98 4.03
CA GLY A 20 4.36 4.29 5.31
C GLY A 20 5.50 4.79 6.20
N ILE A 21 6.71 4.97 5.66
CA ILE A 21 7.84 5.53 6.41
C ILE A 21 7.49 6.93 6.93
N ILE A 22 6.96 7.81 6.08
CA ILE A 22 6.57 9.17 6.49
C ILE A 22 5.59 9.12 7.67
N LYS A 23 4.57 8.26 7.61
CA LYS A 23 3.57 8.12 8.68
C LYS A 23 4.11 7.47 9.95
N LEU A 24 5.12 6.61 9.86
CA LEU A 24 5.77 6.00 11.03
C LEU A 24 6.61 6.99 11.82
N VAL A 25 7.38 7.82 11.11
CA VAL A 25 8.40 8.68 11.73
C VAL A 25 7.88 10.06 12.13
N ARG A 26 6.77 10.52 11.54
CA ARG A 26 6.20 11.83 11.86
C ARG A 26 5.11 11.76 12.94
N PRO A 27 5.03 12.75 13.84
CA PRO A 27 3.93 12.85 14.80
C PRO A 27 2.61 13.24 14.11
N LYS A 28 1.48 12.88 14.72
CA LYS A 28 0.12 13.14 14.21
C LYS A 28 -0.08 14.59 13.81
N ASP A 29 0.36 15.52 14.67
CA ASP A 29 0.14 16.95 14.45
C ASP A 29 0.86 17.45 13.19
N ALA A 30 2.06 16.92 12.91
CA ALA A 30 2.77 17.23 11.66
C ALA A 30 2.07 16.62 10.45
N LEU A 31 1.51 15.41 10.58
CA LEU A 31 0.78 14.74 9.50
C LEU A 31 -0.56 15.45 9.20
N ALA A 32 -1.26 15.94 10.21
CA ALA A 32 -2.57 16.58 10.08
C ALA A 32 -2.55 17.81 9.15
N THR A 33 -1.39 18.49 9.05
CA THR A 33 -1.20 19.63 8.15
C THR A 33 -1.40 19.29 6.66
N THR A 34 -1.15 18.04 6.27
CA THR A 34 -1.19 17.57 4.86
C THR A 34 -2.10 16.36 4.66
N MET A 35 -2.40 15.61 5.72
CA MET A 35 -3.17 14.38 5.72
C MET A 35 -4.28 14.47 6.78
N ARG A 36 -5.27 15.33 6.55
CA ARG A 36 -6.32 15.63 7.54
C ARG A 36 -7.07 14.39 8.07
N TRP A 37 -7.13 13.30 7.30
CA TRP A 37 -7.71 12.03 7.76
C TRP A 37 -7.11 11.48 9.05
N VAL A 38 -5.84 11.81 9.36
CA VAL A 38 -5.19 11.34 10.61
C VAL A 38 -5.86 11.90 11.86
N GLU A 39 -6.62 13.00 11.76
CA GLU A 39 -7.36 13.59 12.89
C GLU A 39 -8.37 12.60 13.47
N ASP A 40 -8.99 11.78 12.63
CA ASP A 40 -10.04 10.81 12.99
C ASP A 40 -9.48 9.54 13.66
N PHE A 41 -8.16 9.38 13.71
CA PHE A 41 -7.49 8.19 14.23
C PHE A 41 -6.48 8.54 15.32
N SER A 42 -6.26 7.64 16.27
CA SER A 42 -5.19 7.77 17.25
C SER A 42 -3.81 7.58 16.61
N GLN A 43 -2.75 8.16 17.19
CA GLN A 43 -1.37 7.97 16.70
C GLN A 43 -0.98 6.48 16.56
N PRO A 44 -1.33 5.57 17.51
CA PRO A 44 -1.08 4.14 17.33
C PRO A 44 -1.79 3.54 16.12
N GLN A 45 -3.05 3.92 15.85
CA GLN A 45 -3.78 3.44 14.67
C GLN A 45 -3.11 3.90 13.37
N VAL A 46 -2.68 5.16 13.30
CA VAL A 46 -1.93 5.68 12.14
C VAL A 46 -0.63 4.89 11.94
N ARG A 47 0.10 4.60 13.03
CA ARG A 47 1.32 3.79 12.96
C ARG A 47 1.08 2.34 12.53
N LEU A 48 -0.03 1.74 12.94
CA LEU A 48 -0.41 0.39 12.50
C LEU A 48 -0.70 0.35 11.00
N ILE A 49 -1.46 1.33 10.48
CA ILE A 49 -1.70 1.47 9.03
C ILE A 49 -0.36 1.63 8.30
N ALA A 50 0.51 2.51 8.80
CA ALA A 50 1.80 2.78 8.20
C ALA A 50 2.73 1.56 8.21
N ALA A 51 2.75 0.79 9.30
CA ALA A 51 3.49 -0.47 9.37
C ALA A 51 2.96 -1.48 8.35
N ALA A 52 1.65 -1.59 8.20
CA ALA A 52 1.04 -2.46 7.19
C ALA A 52 1.39 -2.03 5.76
N GLU A 53 1.43 -0.72 5.47
CA GLU A 53 1.89 -0.19 4.17
C GLU A 53 3.34 -0.57 3.87
N VAL A 54 4.25 -0.41 4.85
CA VAL A 54 5.66 -0.80 4.70
C VAL A 54 5.81 -2.31 4.50
N LEU A 55 5.13 -3.12 5.33
CA LEU A 55 5.18 -4.58 5.21
C LEU A 55 4.61 -5.05 3.87
N GLY A 56 3.52 -4.44 3.40
CA GLY A 56 2.96 -4.73 2.08
C GLY A 56 3.91 -4.38 0.94
N ALA A 57 4.58 -3.22 1.02
CA ALA A 57 5.58 -2.81 0.03
C ALA A 57 6.77 -3.77 -0.03
N LEU A 58 7.29 -4.19 1.13
CA LEU A 58 8.35 -5.20 1.19
C LEU A 58 7.85 -6.56 0.70
N GLY A 59 6.62 -6.94 1.06
CA GLY A 59 5.96 -8.17 0.63
C GLY A 59 5.75 -8.25 -0.88
N LEU A 60 5.56 -7.13 -1.58
CA LEU A 60 5.51 -7.10 -3.05
C LEU A 60 6.85 -7.49 -3.70
N VAL A 61 7.97 -7.12 -3.08
CA VAL A 61 9.29 -7.21 -3.73
C VAL A 61 10.07 -8.43 -3.27
N LEU A 62 10.20 -8.63 -1.96
CA LEU A 62 11.12 -9.62 -1.39
C LEU A 62 10.80 -11.06 -1.78
N PRO A 63 9.55 -11.56 -1.76
CA PRO A 63 9.24 -12.95 -2.10
C PRO A 63 9.60 -13.30 -3.55
N ILE A 64 9.35 -12.38 -4.49
CA ILE A 64 9.71 -12.57 -5.91
C ILE A 64 11.22 -12.41 -6.11
N ALA A 65 11.85 -11.40 -5.47
CA ALA A 65 13.29 -11.14 -5.59
C ALA A 65 14.16 -12.29 -5.07
N THR A 66 13.74 -12.88 -3.95
CA THR A 66 14.50 -13.92 -3.24
C THR A 66 14.08 -15.34 -3.62
N GLY A 67 12.92 -15.49 -4.28
CA GLY A 67 12.32 -16.79 -4.59
C GLY A 67 11.70 -17.50 -3.37
N ILE A 68 11.65 -16.87 -2.20
CA ILE A 68 11.10 -17.46 -0.98
C ILE A 68 9.60 -17.21 -0.92
N VAL A 69 8.81 -18.29 -1.04
CA VAL A 69 7.34 -18.28 -1.02
C VAL A 69 6.74 -17.17 -1.92
N PRO A 70 6.97 -17.21 -3.26
CA PRO A 70 6.59 -16.15 -4.20
C PRO A 70 5.13 -15.69 -4.13
N ILE A 71 4.22 -16.58 -3.74
CA ILE A 71 2.78 -16.31 -3.58
C ILE A 71 2.48 -15.24 -2.52
N LEU A 72 3.40 -14.97 -1.59
CA LEU A 72 3.24 -13.88 -0.62
C LEU A 72 3.16 -12.50 -1.28
N ALA A 73 3.75 -12.33 -2.47
CA ALA A 73 3.75 -11.05 -3.15
C ALA A 73 2.37 -10.62 -3.68
N PRO A 74 1.62 -11.44 -4.45
CA PRO A 74 0.25 -11.10 -4.79
C PRO A 74 -0.67 -11.02 -3.56
N ILE A 75 -0.42 -11.78 -2.48
CA ILE A 75 -1.17 -11.64 -1.22
C ILE A 75 -0.92 -10.27 -0.57
N ALA A 76 0.32 -9.81 -0.52
CA ALA A 76 0.68 -8.48 -0.02
C ALA A 76 0.01 -7.36 -0.86
N ALA A 77 -0.03 -7.53 -2.18
CA ALA A 77 -0.73 -6.63 -3.09
C ALA A 77 -2.24 -6.52 -2.76
N VAL A 78 -2.90 -7.65 -2.49
CA VAL A 78 -4.31 -7.68 -2.07
C VAL A 78 -4.50 -6.97 -0.73
N ALA A 79 -3.61 -7.20 0.24
CA ALA A 79 -3.69 -6.51 1.54
C ALA A 79 -3.56 -4.99 1.40
N LEU A 80 -2.63 -4.51 0.56
CA LEU A 80 -2.51 -3.09 0.23
C LEU A 80 -3.76 -2.54 -0.47
N ALA A 81 -4.36 -3.30 -1.39
CA ALA A 81 -5.61 -2.92 -2.02
C ALA A 81 -6.74 -2.77 -1.00
N VAL A 82 -6.85 -3.69 -0.03
CA VAL A 82 -7.83 -3.60 1.07
C VAL A 82 -7.61 -2.34 1.92
N LEU A 83 -6.35 -1.99 2.24
CA LEU A 83 -6.05 -0.72 2.93
C LEU A 83 -6.53 0.50 2.12
N MET A 84 -6.34 0.48 0.80
CA MET A 84 -6.79 1.59 -0.06
C MET A 84 -8.30 1.66 -0.21
N VAL A 85 -9.02 0.53 -0.13
CA VAL A 85 -10.48 0.55 -0.01
C VAL A 85 -10.90 1.25 1.30
N GLY A 86 -10.26 0.92 2.42
CA GLY A 86 -10.48 1.61 3.70
C GLY A 86 -10.21 3.11 3.59
N ALA A 87 -9.08 3.49 2.97
CA ALA A 87 -8.74 4.89 2.74
C ALA A 87 -9.78 5.60 1.85
N ALA A 88 -10.22 4.99 0.75
CA ALA A 88 -11.23 5.54 -0.13
C ALA A 88 -12.56 5.79 0.61
N VAL A 89 -12.98 4.83 1.45
CA VAL A 89 -14.17 4.99 2.31
C VAL A 89 -14.01 6.16 3.28
N THR A 90 -12.84 6.33 3.90
CA THR A 90 -12.55 7.47 4.78
C THR A 90 -12.65 8.81 4.04
N HIS A 91 -12.06 8.93 2.85
CA HIS A 91 -12.16 10.16 2.05
C HIS A 91 -13.59 10.45 1.57
N LEU A 92 -14.34 9.41 1.17
CA LEU A 92 -15.76 9.56 0.80
C LEU A 92 -16.62 10.05 1.96
N ARG A 93 -16.41 9.52 3.17
CA ARG A 93 -17.12 9.98 4.38
C ARG A 93 -16.80 11.43 4.74
N ARG A 94 -15.62 11.91 4.35
CA ARG A 94 -15.17 13.29 4.56
C ARG A 94 -15.53 14.24 3.41
N HIS A 95 -16.24 13.76 2.38
CA HIS A 95 -16.55 14.50 1.16
C HIS A 95 -15.29 15.08 0.47
N GLU A 96 -14.16 14.40 0.61
CA GLU A 96 -12.89 14.73 -0.03
C GLU A 96 -12.74 13.96 -1.35
N PRO A 97 -11.94 14.46 -2.31
CA PRO A 97 -11.66 13.72 -3.54
C PRO A 97 -11.03 12.35 -3.20
N PRO A 98 -11.37 11.28 -3.94
CA PRO A 98 -10.92 9.93 -3.62
C PRO A 98 -9.49 9.68 -4.14
N ILE A 99 -8.53 10.42 -3.61
CA ILE A 99 -7.10 10.33 -3.92
C ILE A 99 -6.55 8.89 -3.82
N PRO A 100 -7.00 8.01 -2.90
CA PRO A 100 -6.48 6.64 -2.81
C PRO A 100 -6.74 5.74 -4.03
N LEU A 101 -7.62 6.14 -4.97
CA LEU A 101 -7.99 5.28 -6.11
C LEU A 101 -6.81 4.91 -7.01
N VAL A 102 -5.82 5.80 -7.16
CA VAL A 102 -4.62 5.50 -7.97
C VAL A 102 -3.81 4.40 -7.31
N LEU A 103 -3.59 4.49 -6.00
CA LEU A 103 -2.86 3.47 -5.23
C LEU A 103 -3.64 2.14 -5.17
N LEU A 104 -4.98 2.21 -5.10
CA LEU A 104 -5.84 1.03 -5.20
C LEU A 104 -5.68 0.33 -6.56
N ALA A 105 -5.71 1.09 -7.66
CA ALA A 105 -5.55 0.55 -9.00
C ALA A 105 -4.17 -0.10 -9.17
N LEU A 106 -3.12 0.56 -8.69
CA LEU A 106 -1.76 0.03 -8.70
C LEU A 106 -1.62 -1.25 -7.89
N ALA A 107 -2.13 -1.29 -6.65
CA ALA A 107 -2.10 -2.47 -5.81
C ALA A 107 -2.89 -3.64 -6.43
N THR A 108 -4.04 -3.36 -7.03
CA THR A 108 -4.85 -4.37 -7.74
C THR A 108 -4.11 -4.91 -8.97
N ALA A 109 -3.48 -4.03 -9.76
CA ALA A 109 -2.68 -4.44 -10.90
C ALA A 109 -1.47 -5.29 -10.48
N SER A 110 -0.78 -4.92 -9.38
CA SER A 110 0.29 -5.75 -8.79
C SER A 110 -0.21 -7.11 -8.34
N ALA A 111 -1.41 -7.21 -7.76
CA ALA A 111 -2.01 -8.48 -7.36
C ALA A 111 -2.25 -9.39 -8.56
N VAL A 112 -2.91 -8.87 -9.61
CA VAL A 112 -3.20 -9.62 -10.84
C VAL A 112 -1.90 -10.08 -11.50
N LEU A 113 -0.94 -9.17 -11.71
CA LEU A 113 0.34 -9.50 -12.31
C LEU A 113 1.14 -10.49 -11.47
N GLY A 114 1.09 -10.38 -10.13
CA GLY A 114 1.76 -11.30 -9.22
C GLY A 114 1.17 -12.70 -9.28
N PHE A 115 -0.16 -12.85 -9.27
CA PHE A 115 -0.79 -14.16 -9.43
C PHE A 115 -0.49 -14.77 -10.80
N LEU A 116 -0.58 -13.98 -11.87
CA LEU A 116 -0.23 -14.44 -13.22
C LEU A 116 1.24 -14.86 -13.31
N LEU A 117 2.16 -14.16 -12.64
CA LEU A 117 3.58 -14.50 -12.62
C LEU A 117 3.88 -15.78 -11.83
N VAL A 118 3.19 -16.01 -10.71
CA VAL A 118 3.46 -17.15 -9.82
C VAL A 118 2.88 -18.47 -10.37
N PHE A 119 1.81 -18.40 -11.16
CA PHE A 119 1.10 -19.57 -11.71
C PHE A 119 1.32 -19.81 -13.20
N SER A 120 2.20 -19.05 -13.86
CA SER A 120 2.65 -19.29 -15.24
C SER A 120 3.90 -20.16 -15.28
#